data_AF-A0A954BD09-F1
#
_entry.id   AF-A0A954BD09-F1
#
_cell.length_a   1.000
_cell.length_b   1.000
_cell.length_c   1.000
_cell.angle_alpha   90.00
_cell.angle_beta   90.00
_cell.angle_gamma   90.00
#
_symmetry.space_group_name_H-M   'P 1'
#
loop_
_entity.id
_entity.type
_entity.pdbx_description
1 polymer ?
#
loop_
_entity_poly.entity_id
_entity_poly.type
_entity_poly.pdbx_seq_one_letter_code
_entity_poly.pdbx_strand_id
1 'polypeptide(L)'
;MRIVLSVLLTVLAWSIASGAEAKYSFCNKSSYTLSAAIGYVDGDRLATRGWWRLRPGQCKVVLTEQTNPGRYFVYAETIPGHRGDKRAWSGETPLCVEESGFFNLRNQEVCRDDPSRQRAFFDVEVTPAAGGNWQTDFAESANYTVYSAEVAGVQRLLQDVGKDVSQIDGSLGRDTQRILAAYRKEKSLAEGSSIDDDLIDTLIEDANAREAKLGLFYCNRTDTPLWTAIAEPEGEEAYKSEGWWKLEPGACVKIIKGQLSSDHYYVYAVVEDGRNERRLAGGDKPFCINAVKFSVDSKLTCADQDLEEATFRRFDIGSAASATFDFMPDMFVAPPTQ
;
A
#
# COMPACT_ATOMS: atom_id res chain seq x y z
N MET A 1 6.84 -77.25 -46.63
CA MET A 1 6.63 -76.84 -45.21
C MET A 1 7.79 -75.94 -44.81
N ARG A 2 7.61 -74.62 -44.86
CA ARG A 2 8.59 -73.62 -44.41
C ARG A 2 7.83 -72.55 -43.64
N ILE A 3 7.93 -72.59 -42.32
CA ILE A 3 7.41 -71.59 -41.39
C ILE A 3 8.59 -70.69 -41.06
N VAL A 4 8.48 -69.38 -41.31
CA VAL A 4 9.36 -68.38 -40.67
C VAL A 4 8.48 -67.23 -40.19
N LEU A 5 8.60 -67.00 -38.89
CA LEU A 5 7.89 -66.08 -37.99
C LEU A 5 7.97 -64.61 -38.41
N SER A 6 6.83 -63.92 -38.36
CA SER A 6 6.74 -62.45 -38.35
C SER A 6 7.03 -61.93 -36.94
N VAL A 7 8.04 -61.07 -36.78
CA VAL A 7 8.31 -60.35 -35.54
C VAL A 7 7.61 -58.99 -35.59
N LEU A 8 6.61 -58.80 -34.73
CA LEU A 8 5.95 -57.51 -34.51
C LEU A 8 6.80 -56.69 -33.53
N LEU A 9 7.36 -55.57 -33.98
CA LEU A 9 8.09 -54.61 -33.14
C LEU A 9 7.08 -53.59 -32.59
N THR A 10 6.67 -53.74 -31.33
CA THR A 10 5.87 -52.73 -30.61
C THR A 10 6.79 -51.63 -30.08
N VAL A 11 6.76 -50.46 -30.71
CA VAL A 11 7.44 -49.25 -30.23
C VAL A 11 6.63 -48.69 -29.06
N LEU A 12 7.14 -48.85 -27.85
CA LEU A 12 6.56 -48.27 -26.63
C LEU A 12 6.97 -46.79 -26.57
N ALA A 13 6.04 -45.87 -26.88
CA ALA A 13 6.25 -44.45 -26.70
C ALA A 13 6.25 -44.12 -25.20
N TRP A 14 7.43 -43.84 -24.63
CA TRP A 14 7.55 -43.25 -23.31
C TRP A 14 7.18 -41.77 -23.37
N SER A 15 5.93 -41.48 -23.02
CA SER A 15 5.48 -40.13 -22.68
C SER A 15 6.20 -39.70 -21.40
N ILE A 16 7.21 -38.84 -21.53
CA ILE A 16 7.81 -38.15 -20.39
C ILE A 16 6.76 -37.14 -19.93
N ALA A 17 5.94 -37.51 -18.96
CA ALA A 17 5.03 -36.57 -18.32
C ALA A 17 5.89 -35.53 -17.59
N SER A 18 6.06 -34.36 -18.18
CA SER A 18 6.50 -33.17 -17.44
C SER A 18 5.43 -32.93 -16.38
N GLY A 19 5.71 -33.31 -15.13
CA GLY A 19 4.84 -33.01 -14.01
C GLY A 19 4.58 -31.50 -14.04
N ALA A 20 3.32 -31.11 -14.26
CA ALA A 20 2.92 -29.75 -14.07
C ALA A 20 3.16 -29.45 -12.59
N GLU A 21 4.24 -28.71 -12.28
CA GLU A 21 4.49 -28.26 -10.92
C GLU A 21 3.27 -27.46 -10.47
N ALA A 22 2.58 -27.99 -9.48
CA ALA A 22 1.36 -27.43 -8.97
C ALA A 22 1.70 -26.22 -8.08
N LYS A 23 1.06 -25.07 -8.27
CA LYS A 23 1.53 -23.77 -7.76
C LYS A 23 0.42 -22.92 -7.15
N TYR A 24 0.78 -22.04 -6.22
CA TYR A 24 -0.11 -20.96 -5.77
C TYR A 24 0.25 -19.69 -6.54
N SER A 25 -0.73 -19.11 -7.24
CA SER A 25 -0.57 -17.86 -7.99
C SER A 25 -1.47 -16.74 -7.48
N PHE A 26 -0.99 -15.51 -7.59
CA PHE A 26 -1.78 -14.31 -7.45
C PHE A 26 -2.04 -13.71 -8.81
N CYS A 27 -3.27 -13.32 -9.10
CA CYS A 27 -3.58 -12.58 -10.32
C CYS A 27 -4.22 -11.23 -10.03
N ASN A 28 -3.62 -10.17 -10.55
CA ASN A 28 -4.12 -8.81 -10.36
C ASN A 28 -5.11 -8.46 -11.47
N LYS A 29 -6.40 -8.49 -11.13
CA LYS A 29 -7.53 -8.08 -11.97
C LYS A 29 -8.09 -6.71 -11.55
N SER A 30 -7.24 -5.87 -10.95
CA SER A 30 -7.54 -4.49 -10.62
C SER A 30 -6.70 -3.55 -11.50
N SER A 31 -7.16 -2.30 -11.61
CA SER A 31 -6.45 -1.19 -12.24
C SER A 31 -5.33 -0.63 -11.36
N TYR A 32 -5.02 -1.23 -10.21
CA TYR A 32 -3.93 -0.79 -9.34
C TYR A 32 -2.74 -1.72 -9.48
N THR A 33 -1.52 -1.17 -9.47
CA THR A 33 -0.32 -1.91 -9.15
C THR A 33 -0.31 -2.26 -7.66
N LEU A 34 -0.12 -3.54 -7.37
CA LEU A 34 -0.22 -4.07 -6.02
C LEU A 34 1.13 -4.53 -5.47
N SER A 35 1.26 -4.43 -4.16
CA SER A 35 2.23 -5.13 -3.33
C SER A 35 1.48 -6.22 -2.57
N ALA A 36 1.78 -7.49 -2.85
CA ALA A 36 1.03 -8.63 -2.30
C ALA A 36 1.90 -9.51 -1.38
N ALA A 37 1.26 -10.18 -0.44
CA ALA A 37 1.88 -11.12 0.50
C ALA A 37 0.99 -12.34 0.70
N ILE A 38 1.62 -13.46 1.07
CA ILE A 38 0.95 -14.72 1.40
C ILE A 38 1.44 -15.22 2.75
N GLY A 39 0.53 -15.73 3.56
CA GLY A 39 0.78 -16.51 4.75
C GLY A 39 0.36 -17.96 4.55
N TYR A 40 1.11 -18.89 5.11
CA TYR A 40 0.84 -20.32 5.01
C TYR A 40 1.44 -21.04 6.22
N VAL A 41 0.89 -22.20 6.54
CA VAL A 41 1.42 -23.06 7.60
C VAL A 41 2.64 -23.81 7.07
N ASP A 42 3.78 -23.64 7.73
CA ASP A 42 5.04 -24.36 7.50
C ASP A 42 5.37 -25.17 8.76
N GLY A 43 5.09 -26.48 8.71
CA GLY A 43 5.18 -27.35 9.89
C GLY A 43 4.12 -27.02 10.93
N ASP A 44 4.57 -26.58 12.12
CA ASP A 44 3.73 -26.15 13.24
C ASP A 44 3.62 -24.61 13.36
N ARG A 45 4.17 -23.86 12.39
CA ARG A 45 4.27 -22.40 12.45
C ARG A 45 3.59 -21.73 11.27
N LEU A 46 3.10 -20.51 11.52
CA LEU A 46 2.59 -19.64 10.47
C LEU A 46 3.73 -18.79 9.90
N ALA A 47 4.00 -18.95 8.62
CA ALA A 47 4.98 -18.15 7.89
C ALA A 47 4.26 -17.10 7.03
N THR A 48 4.90 -15.97 6.80
CA THR A 48 4.49 -14.94 5.83
C THR A 48 5.63 -14.63 4.87
N ARG A 49 5.29 -14.42 3.60
CA ARG A 49 6.24 -14.09 2.55
C ARG A 49 5.63 -13.00 1.66
N GLY A 50 6.47 -12.13 1.13
CA GLY A 50 6.07 -10.96 0.34
C GLY A 50 7.31 -10.12 0.09
N TRP A 51 7.24 -8.84 -0.23
CA TRP A 51 6.20 -8.26 -1.04
C TRP A 51 6.40 -8.65 -2.52
N TRP A 52 5.39 -9.21 -3.16
CA TRP A 52 5.37 -9.36 -4.61
C TRP A 52 4.72 -8.14 -5.23
N ARG A 53 5.47 -7.43 -6.08
CA ARG A 53 4.86 -6.46 -7.00
C ARG A 53 4.07 -7.20 -8.08
N LEU A 54 2.81 -6.82 -8.26
CA LEU A 54 1.91 -7.29 -9.30
C LEU A 54 1.47 -6.10 -10.16
N ARG A 55 1.87 -6.09 -11.42
CA ARG A 55 1.34 -5.13 -12.40
C ARG A 55 -0.16 -5.37 -12.63
N PRO A 56 -0.93 -4.35 -13.02
CA PRO A 56 -2.31 -4.54 -13.46
C PRO A 56 -2.36 -5.58 -14.59
N GLY A 57 -3.23 -6.59 -14.48
CA GLY A 57 -3.31 -7.69 -15.44
C GLY A 57 -2.22 -8.76 -15.32
N GLN A 58 -1.34 -8.71 -14.31
CA GLN A 58 -0.31 -9.74 -14.14
C GLN A 58 -0.79 -10.88 -13.24
N CYS A 59 -0.59 -12.13 -13.67
CA CYS A 59 -0.61 -13.29 -12.79
C CYS A 59 0.82 -13.76 -12.46
N LYS A 60 1.12 -14.02 -11.19
CA LYS A 60 2.45 -14.39 -10.70
C LYS A 60 2.36 -15.56 -9.73
N VAL A 61 3.22 -16.56 -9.92
CA VAL A 61 3.42 -17.66 -8.97
C VAL A 61 4.11 -17.11 -7.72
N VAL A 62 3.49 -17.33 -6.55
CA VAL A 62 4.00 -16.89 -5.24
C VAL A 62 4.47 -18.04 -4.36
N LEU A 63 3.92 -19.24 -4.58
CA LEU A 63 4.45 -20.50 -4.04
C LEU A 63 4.71 -21.46 -5.20
N THR A 64 5.96 -21.91 -5.31
CA THR A 64 6.43 -22.81 -6.37
C THR A 64 6.12 -24.28 -6.07
N GLU A 65 6.01 -24.62 -4.78
CA GLU A 65 5.68 -25.95 -4.31
C GLU A 65 4.18 -26.24 -4.49
N GLN A 66 3.85 -27.55 -4.52
CA GLN A 66 2.47 -28.02 -4.59
C GLN A 66 1.61 -27.38 -3.51
N THR A 67 0.49 -26.78 -3.93
CA THR A 67 -0.47 -26.18 -3.00
C THR A 67 -1.27 -27.27 -2.33
N ASN A 68 -0.93 -27.57 -1.08
CA ASN A 68 -1.66 -28.54 -0.27
C ASN A 68 -2.99 -27.95 0.23
N PRO A 69 -4.04 -28.77 0.41
CA PRO A 69 -5.29 -28.33 1.02
C PRO A 69 -5.07 -27.78 2.43
N GLY A 70 -5.87 -26.77 2.80
CA GLY A 70 -5.81 -26.09 4.09
C GLY A 70 -5.90 -24.58 3.96
N ARG A 71 -5.61 -23.88 5.05
CA ARG A 71 -5.75 -22.43 5.15
C ARG A 71 -4.50 -21.70 4.69
N TYR A 72 -4.72 -20.72 3.82
CA TYR A 72 -3.73 -19.75 3.37
C TYR A 72 -4.26 -18.36 3.71
N PHE A 73 -3.35 -17.41 3.85
CA PHE A 73 -3.67 -16.05 4.19
C PHE A 73 -3.15 -15.15 3.08
N VAL A 74 -3.99 -14.29 2.51
CA VAL A 74 -3.60 -13.43 1.39
C VAL A 74 -3.81 -11.97 1.74
N TYR A 75 -2.89 -11.12 1.30
CA TYR A 75 -3.01 -9.69 1.49
C TYR A 75 -2.44 -8.97 0.27
N ALA A 76 -3.06 -7.87 -0.12
CA ALA A 76 -2.45 -6.94 -1.07
C ALA A 76 -2.76 -5.50 -0.70
N GLU A 77 -1.86 -4.59 -1.04
CA GLU A 77 -2.03 -3.16 -0.89
C GLU A 77 -1.54 -2.42 -2.14
N THR A 78 -2.14 -1.27 -2.44
CA THR A 78 -1.67 -0.41 -3.53
C THR A 78 -0.26 0.09 -3.26
N ILE A 79 0.57 0.18 -4.30
CA ILE A 79 1.88 0.84 -4.19
C ILE A 79 1.73 2.30 -3.74
N PRO A 80 2.77 2.90 -3.11
CA PRO A 80 2.72 4.30 -2.66
C PRO A 80 2.37 5.30 -3.77
N GLY A 81 2.83 5.05 -5.01
CA GLY A 81 2.68 5.95 -6.15
C GLY A 81 1.25 6.18 -6.66
N HIS A 82 0.28 5.33 -6.31
CA HIS A 82 -1.11 5.59 -6.66
C HIS A 82 -1.66 6.80 -5.88
N ARG A 83 -2.45 7.65 -6.54
CA ARG A 83 -3.09 8.80 -5.89
C ARG A 83 -4.22 8.40 -4.93
N GLY A 84 -4.47 9.29 -3.97
CA GLY A 84 -5.48 9.11 -2.94
C GLY A 84 -5.09 8.06 -1.90
N ASP A 85 -6.06 7.68 -1.08
CA ASP A 85 -5.85 6.76 0.03
C ASP A 85 -5.30 5.41 -0.42
N LYS A 86 -4.44 4.84 0.43
CA LYS A 86 -3.92 3.50 0.24
C LYS A 86 -5.09 2.52 0.31
N ARG A 87 -5.27 1.73 -0.75
CA ARG A 87 -6.28 0.67 -0.78
C ARG A 87 -5.63 -0.66 -0.44
N ALA A 88 -6.40 -1.52 0.24
CA ALA A 88 -5.96 -2.85 0.61
C ALA A 88 -7.04 -3.89 0.27
N TRP A 89 -6.58 -5.06 -0.16
CA TRP A 89 -7.33 -6.30 -0.21
C TRP A 89 -6.95 -7.07 1.05
N SER A 90 -7.78 -6.92 2.06
CA SER A 90 -7.53 -7.37 3.43
C SER A 90 -8.67 -8.23 3.95
N GLY A 91 -8.41 -8.97 5.02
CA GLY A 91 -9.42 -9.63 5.83
C GLY A 91 -9.26 -9.23 7.29
N GLU A 92 -9.25 -10.22 8.17
CA GLU A 92 -9.33 -10.01 9.62
C GLU A 92 -8.14 -10.59 10.39
N THR A 93 -7.28 -11.39 9.75
CA THR A 93 -6.19 -12.10 10.45
C THR A 93 -4.92 -11.24 10.50
N PRO A 94 -4.51 -10.69 11.66
CA PRO A 94 -3.30 -9.88 11.74
C PRO A 94 -2.05 -10.76 11.62
N LEU A 95 -1.23 -10.55 10.58
CA LEU A 95 0.05 -11.22 10.40
C LEU A 95 1.19 -10.23 10.14
N CYS A 96 2.39 -10.60 10.57
CA CYS A 96 3.60 -9.80 10.42
C CYS A 96 4.05 -9.71 8.97
N VAL A 97 4.48 -8.52 8.58
CA VAL A 97 5.13 -8.21 7.31
C VAL A 97 6.36 -7.33 7.56
N GLU A 98 7.30 -7.33 6.62
CA GLU A 98 8.31 -6.26 6.58
C GLU A 98 7.73 -5.01 5.92
N GLU A 99 8.21 -3.82 6.30
CA GLU A 99 7.69 -2.56 5.75
C GLU A 99 8.04 -2.36 4.28
N SER A 100 9.19 -2.88 3.85
CA SER A 100 9.68 -2.71 2.49
C SER A 100 10.49 -3.92 2.02
N GLY A 101 10.61 -4.03 0.69
CA GLY A 101 11.40 -5.09 0.06
C GLY A 101 10.74 -6.47 0.11
N PHE A 102 11.45 -7.44 -0.46
CA PHE A 102 11.06 -8.83 -0.39
C PHE A 102 11.46 -9.42 0.98
N PHE A 103 10.57 -10.16 1.62
CA PHE A 103 10.71 -10.76 2.94
C PHE A 103 10.17 -12.20 2.98
N ASN A 104 10.65 -12.95 3.97
CA ASN A 104 10.17 -14.28 4.33
C ASN A 104 10.31 -14.46 5.85
N LEU A 105 9.21 -14.31 6.58
CA LEU A 105 9.13 -14.43 8.03
C LEU A 105 8.54 -15.79 8.40
N ARG A 106 9.31 -16.61 9.12
CA ARG A 106 8.86 -17.93 9.61
C ARG A 106 8.24 -17.90 11.01
N ASN A 107 8.11 -16.72 11.61
CA ASN A 107 7.62 -16.52 12.98
C ASN A 107 6.80 -15.23 13.06
N GLN A 108 5.57 -15.31 13.56
CA GLN A 108 4.67 -14.17 13.71
C GLN A 108 4.82 -13.45 15.06
N GLU A 109 5.62 -13.96 15.99
CA GLU A 109 5.90 -13.25 17.26
C GLU A 109 6.82 -12.04 17.07
N VAL A 110 7.50 -11.93 15.91
CA VAL A 110 8.51 -10.88 15.64
C VAL A 110 7.95 -9.46 15.63
N CYS A 111 6.64 -9.31 15.44
CA CYS A 111 5.95 -8.02 15.44
C CYS A 111 4.78 -7.99 16.44
N ARG A 112 4.78 -8.88 17.45
CA ARG A 112 3.69 -8.93 18.45
C ARG A 112 3.47 -7.57 19.12
N ASP A 113 4.56 -6.92 19.47
CA ASP A 113 4.55 -5.65 20.20
C ASP A 113 4.63 -4.43 19.25
N ASP A 114 4.49 -4.66 17.93
CA ASP A 114 4.49 -3.63 16.89
C ASP A 114 3.34 -3.83 15.88
N PRO A 115 2.14 -3.32 16.20
CA PRO A 115 0.98 -3.39 15.32
C PRO A 115 1.19 -2.71 13.95
N SER A 116 2.14 -1.78 13.82
CA SER A 116 2.40 -1.07 12.55
C SER A 116 2.98 -2.01 11.48
N ARG A 117 3.62 -3.11 11.92
CA ARG A 117 4.15 -4.18 11.09
C ARG A 117 3.17 -5.33 10.87
N GLN A 118 1.92 -5.19 11.33
CA GLN A 118 0.86 -6.15 11.06
C GLN A 118 -0.01 -5.68 9.88
N ARG A 119 -0.50 -6.63 9.10
CA ARG A 119 -1.56 -6.43 8.10
C ARG A 119 -2.66 -7.43 8.36
N ALA A 120 -3.90 -7.06 8.06
CA ALA A 120 -5.05 -7.94 8.22
C ALA A 120 -5.22 -8.78 6.96
N PHE A 121 -4.71 -10.01 6.97
CA PHE A 121 -4.80 -10.95 5.84
C PHE A 121 -6.21 -11.55 5.75
N PHE A 122 -6.61 -11.82 4.51
CA PHE A 122 -7.82 -12.54 4.16
C PHE A 122 -7.56 -14.05 4.19
N ASP A 123 -8.47 -14.81 4.79
CA ASP A 123 -8.37 -16.26 4.91
C ASP A 123 -8.90 -16.96 3.64
N VAL A 124 -8.10 -17.85 3.08
CA VAL A 124 -8.40 -18.62 1.88
C VAL A 124 -8.30 -20.10 2.20
N GLU A 125 -9.44 -20.78 2.20
CA GLU A 125 -9.51 -22.23 2.33
C GLU A 125 -9.24 -22.89 0.98
N VAL A 126 -8.08 -23.53 0.83
CA VAL A 126 -7.75 -24.34 -0.33
C VAL A 126 -8.29 -25.75 -0.13
N THR A 127 -9.19 -26.17 -1.01
CA THR A 127 -9.82 -27.50 -0.93
C THR A 127 -9.03 -28.55 -1.73
N PRO A 128 -9.19 -29.86 -1.43
CA PRO A 128 -8.59 -30.93 -2.23
C PRO A 128 -8.93 -30.89 -3.73
N ALA A 129 -10.05 -30.26 -4.10
CA ALA A 129 -10.46 -30.09 -5.49
C ALA A 129 -9.50 -29.21 -6.31
N ALA A 130 -8.64 -28.42 -5.65
CA ALA A 130 -7.59 -27.63 -6.26
C ALA A 130 -6.56 -28.45 -7.05
N GLY A 131 -6.40 -29.75 -6.71
CA GLY A 131 -5.46 -30.63 -7.43
C GLY A 131 -4.00 -30.15 -7.40
N GLY A 132 -3.63 -29.38 -6.38
CA GLY A 132 -2.29 -28.79 -6.21
C GLY A 132 -2.10 -27.39 -6.81
N ASN A 133 -3.06 -26.87 -7.58
CA ASN A 133 -3.02 -25.54 -8.18
C ASN A 133 -4.06 -24.63 -7.55
N TRP A 134 -3.65 -23.45 -7.13
CA TRP A 134 -4.58 -22.44 -6.64
C TRP A 134 -4.24 -21.07 -7.19
N GLN A 135 -5.28 -20.28 -7.45
CA GLN A 135 -5.14 -18.89 -7.85
C GLN A 135 -6.06 -18.01 -7.00
N THR A 136 -5.50 -16.92 -6.50
CA THR A 136 -6.26 -15.85 -5.86
C THR A 136 -6.26 -14.63 -6.76
N ASP A 137 -7.45 -14.14 -7.08
CA ASP A 137 -7.65 -12.95 -7.90
C ASP A 137 -7.87 -11.72 -7.02
N PHE A 138 -7.04 -10.70 -7.20
CA PHE A 138 -7.28 -9.37 -6.63
C PHE A 138 -8.10 -8.55 -7.63
N ALA A 139 -9.40 -8.45 -7.39
CA ALA A 139 -10.34 -7.73 -8.25
C ALA A 139 -10.87 -6.46 -7.58
N GLU A 140 -11.41 -5.54 -8.38
CA GLU A 140 -12.16 -4.38 -7.89
C GLU A 140 -13.60 -4.40 -8.43
N SER A 141 -14.44 -3.45 -8.00
CA SER A 141 -15.87 -3.43 -8.35
C SER A 141 -16.16 -3.38 -9.85
N ALA A 142 -15.25 -2.81 -10.64
CA ALA A 142 -15.36 -2.80 -12.10
C ALA A 142 -15.21 -4.20 -12.74
N ASN A 143 -14.72 -5.18 -11.97
CA ASN A 143 -14.62 -6.60 -12.35
C ASN A 143 -13.91 -6.84 -13.69
N TYR A 144 -12.70 -6.31 -13.82
CA TYR A 144 -11.92 -6.43 -15.04
C TYR A 144 -11.47 -7.87 -15.33
N THR A 145 -11.28 -8.16 -16.61
CA THR A 145 -10.49 -9.31 -17.07
C THR A 145 -9.00 -8.99 -16.89
N VAL A 146 -8.12 -9.99 -17.09
CA VAL A 146 -6.67 -9.78 -17.09
C VAL A 146 -6.27 -8.67 -18.07
N TYR A 147 -6.78 -8.72 -19.30
CA TYR A 147 -6.49 -7.71 -20.32
C TYR A 147 -7.06 -6.33 -19.99
N SER A 148 -8.34 -6.25 -19.60
CA SER A 148 -8.92 -4.94 -19.27
C SER A 148 -8.36 -4.35 -17.98
N ALA A 149 -7.85 -5.16 -17.05
CA ALA A 149 -7.11 -4.70 -15.87
C ALA A 149 -5.76 -4.08 -16.26
N GLU A 150 -5.02 -4.68 -17.21
CA GLU A 150 -3.78 -4.12 -17.74
C GLU A 150 -4.01 -2.73 -18.37
N VAL A 151 -5.01 -2.61 -19.24
CA VAL A 151 -5.38 -1.34 -19.87
C VAL A 151 -5.83 -0.31 -18.85
N ALA A 152 -6.71 -0.69 -17.92
CA ALA A 152 -7.21 0.19 -16.86
C ALA A 152 -6.07 0.63 -15.93
N GLY A 153 -5.12 -0.27 -15.68
CA GLY A 153 -3.91 -0.01 -14.93
C GLY A 153 -3.03 1.06 -15.53
N VAL A 154 -2.80 0.98 -16.83
CA VAL A 154 -2.05 2.00 -17.57
C VAL A 154 -2.79 3.34 -17.56
N GLN A 155 -4.11 3.34 -17.77
CA GLN A 155 -4.93 4.56 -17.65
C GLN A 155 -4.80 5.21 -16.27
N ARG A 156 -4.85 4.40 -15.20
CA ARG A 156 -4.67 4.87 -13.82
C ARG A 156 -3.27 5.43 -13.57
N LEU A 157 -2.24 4.68 -13.94
CA LEU A 157 -0.85 5.12 -13.75
C LEU A 157 -0.53 6.40 -14.54
N LEU A 158 -1.10 6.54 -15.74
CA LEU A 158 -1.03 7.79 -16.50
C LEU A 158 -1.66 8.96 -15.74
N GLN A 159 -2.82 8.77 -15.10
CA GLN A 159 -3.38 9.78 -14.19
C GLN A 159 -2.43 10.05 -13.02
N ASP A 160 -1.86 9.01 -12.40
CA ASP A 160 -0.96 9.15 -11.25
C ASP A 160 0.25 10.04 -11.57
N VAL A 161 0.87 9.86 -12.74
CA VAL A 161 1.98 10.70 -13.22
C VAL A 161 1.55 12.08 -13.74
N GLY A 162 0.23 12.36 -13.78
CA GLY A 162 -0.33 13.67 -14.11
C GLY A 162 -0.67 13.88 -15.59
N LYS A 163 -0.87 12.80 -16.35
CA LYS A 163 -1.50 12.90 -17.67
C LYS A 163 -3.01 13.01 -17.53
N ASP A 164 -3.61 13.74 -18.46
CA ASP A 164 -5.05 13.94 -18.52
C ASP A 164 -5.72 12.75 -19.22
N VAL A 165 -6.06 11.72 -18.43
CA VAL A 165 -6.82 10.55 -18.90
C VAL A 165 -8.26 10.69 -18.43
N SER A 166 -9.19 10.66 -19.38
CA SER A 166 -10.62 10.92 -19.11
C SER A 166 -11.31 9.84 -18.28
N GLN A 167 -11.00 8.56 -18.51
CA GLN A 167 -11.63 7.43 -17.80
C GLN A 167 -10.64 6.29 -17.53
N ILE A 168 -10.91 5.55 -16.45
CA ILE A 168 -10.27 4.27 -16.14
C ILE A 168 -11.33 3.20 -16.41
N ASP A 169 -11.41 2.74 -17.65
CA ASP A 169 -12.46 1.85 -18.16
C ASP A 169 -11.93 0.52 -18.69
N GLY A 170 -10.60 0.37 -18.79
CA GLY A 170 -9.98 -0.84 -19.33
C GLY A 170 -10.11 -0.98 -20.85
N SER A 171 -10.47 0.10 -21.55
CA SER A 171 -10.62 0.14 -23.00
C SER A 171 -9.52 0.98 -23.64
N LEU A 172 -8.74 0.38 -24.55
CA LEU A 172 -7.63 1.07 -25.22
C LEU A 172 -8.14 1.92 -26.40
N GLY A 173 -8.81 3.02 -26.08
CA GLY A 173 -9.33 3.98 -27.04
C GLY A 173 -8.26 4.88 -27.66
N ARG A 174 -8.65 5.66 -28.68
CA ARG A 174 -7.73 6.57 -29.41
C ARG A 174 -7.07 7.60 -28.50
N ASP A 175 -7.78 8.08 -27.48
CA ASP A 175 -7.25 9.07 -26.53
C ASP A 175 -6.14 8.46 -25.66
N THR A 176 -6.40 7.31 -25.03
CA THR A 176 -5.39 6.57 -24.27
C THR A 176 -4.16 6.24 -25.13
N GLN A 177 -4.36 5.78 -26.38
CA GLN A 177 -3.27 5.49 -27.31
C GLN A 177 -2.40 6.73 -27.61
N ARG A 178 -3.03 7.90 -27.83
CA ARG A 178 -2.35 9.18 -28.05
C ARG A 178 -1.51 9.59 -26.84
N ILE A 179 -2.07 9.46 -25.63
CA ILE A 179 -1.37 9.79 -24.38
C ILE A 179 -0.18 8.84 -24.17
N LEU A 180 -0.36 7.54 -24.44
CA LEU A 180 0.70 6.54 -24.34
C LEU A 180 1.84 6.82 -25.30
N ALA A 181 1.55 7.13 -26.56
CA ALA A 181 2.57 7.47 -27.55
C ALA A 181 3.37 8.72 -27.14
N ALA A 182 2.70 9.73 -26.58
CA ALA A 182 3.36 10.92 -26.06
C ALA A 182 4.25 10.61 -24.85
N TYR A 183 3.76 9.79 -23.90
CA TYR A 183 4.51 9.39 -22.72
C TYR A 183 5.74 8.53 -23.08
N ARG A 184 5.59 7.55 -23.98
CA ARG A 184 6.71 6.74 -24.48
C ARG A 184 7.79 7.61 -25.10
N LYS A 185 7.41 8.58 -25.93
CA LYS A 185 8.33 9.54 -26.53
C LYS A 185 9.06 10.39 -25.48
N GLU A 186 8.34 10.88 -24.48
CA GLU A 186 8.91 11.63 -23.35
C GLU A 186 9.95 10.80 -22.59
N LYS A 187 9.69 9.51 -22.40
CA LYS A 187 10.56 8.58 -21.66
C LYS A 187 11.58 7.84 -22.51
N SER A 188 11.68 8.18 -23.80
CA SER A 188 12.57 7.51 -24.75
C SER A 188 12.39 5.98 -24.80
N LEU A 189 11.15 5.52 -24.63
CA LEU A 189 10.75 4.12 -24.79
C LEU A 189 10.50 3.79 -26.27
N ALA A 190 10.34 2.50 -26.59
CA ALA A 190 10.00 2.06 -27.95
C ALA A 190 8.75 2.80 -28.47
N GLU A 191 8.79 3.23 -29.74
CA GLU A 191 7.70 4.01 -30.32
C GLU A 191 6.40 3.18 -30.46
N GLY A 192 5.26 3.86 -30.37
CA GLY A 192 3.93 3.26 -30.54
C GLY A 192 3.04 3.45 -29.33
N SER A 193 2.00 2.63 -29.23
CA SER A 193 1.01 2.65 -28.15
C SER A 193 0.77 1.27 -27.53
N SER A 194 1.69 0.32 -27.76
CA SER A 194 1.62 -0.99 -27.12
C SER A 194 1.81 -0.84 -25.62
N ILE A 195 1.03 -1.60 -24.87
CA ILE A 195 1.25 -1.80 -23.45
C ILE A 195 2.22 -2.99 -23.34
N ASP A 196 3.35 -2.76 -22.70
CA ASP A 196 4.33 -3.78 -22.38
C ASP A 196 4.88 -3.53 -20.97
N ASP A 197 5.63 -4.51 -20.49
CA ASP A 197 6.24 -4.53 -19.17
C ASP A 197 7.07 -3.27 -18.88
N ASP A 198 7.92 -2.86 -19.82
CA ASP A 198 8.81 -1.71 -19.68
C ASP A 198 8.02 -0.40 -19.51
N LEU A 199 6.94 -0.22 -20.26
CA LEU A 199 6.06 0.93 -20.11
C LEU A 199 5.40 0.97 -18.73
N ILE A 200 4.84 -0.16 -18.27
CA ILE A 200 4.15 -0.22 -16.98
C ILE A 200 5.13 0.01 -15.83
N ASP A 201 6.32 -0.59 -15.89
CA ASP A 201 7.33 -0.43 -14.85
C ASP A 201 7.88 1.01 -14.80
N THR A 202 8.09 1.65 -15.95
CA THR A 202 8.47 3.08 -16.02
C THR A 202 7.39 3.97 -15.41
N LEU A 203 6.11 3.70 -15.71
CA LEU A 203 4.97 4.43 -15.14
C LEU A 203 4.89 4.27 -13.62
N ILE A 204 5.12 3.05 -13.11
CA ILE A 204 5.16 2.75 -11.67
C ILE A 204 6.29 3.54 -10.99
N GLU A 205 7.48 3.56 -11.58
CA GLU A 205 8.63 4.29 -11.06
C GLU A 205 8.36 5.80 -11.00
N ASP A 206 7.85 6.37 -12.09
CA ASP A 206 7.46 7.79 -12.14
C ASP A 206 6.36 8.13 -11.13
N ALA A 207 5.35 7.28 -10.99
CA ALA A 207 4.25 7.49 -10.05
C ALA A 207 4.79 7.50 -8.61
N ASN A 208 5.63 6.53 -8.25
CA ASN A 208 6.30 6.51 -6.95
C ASN A 208 7.20 7.73 -6.74
N ALA A 209 7.99 8.12 -7.74
CA ALA A 209 8.90 9.26 -7.65
C ALA A 209 8.18 10.60 -7.55
N ARG A 210 7.03 10.74 -8.24
CA ARG A 210 6.16 11.90 -8.13
C ARG A 210 5.55 11.97 -6.75
N GLU A 211 4.94 10.88 -6.29
CA GLU A 211 4.26 10.87 -5.00
C GLU A 211 5.22 11.04 -3.82
N ALA A 212 6.46 10.54 -3.91
CA ALA A 212 7.48 10.77 -2.88
C ALA A 212 7.77 12.27 -2.63
N LYS A 213 7.51 13.15 -3.61
CA LYS A 213 7.74 14.61 -3.53
C LYS A 213 6.49 15.40 -3.11
N LEU A 214 5.38 14.72 -2.86
CA LEU A 214 4.11 15.32 -2.49
C LEU A 214 3.75 14.98 -1.04
N GLY A 215 2.92 15.81 -0.43
CA GLY A 215 2.33 15.55 0.88
C GLY A 215 2.95 16.34 2.01
N LEU A 216 2.39 16.14 3.20
CA LEU A 216 2.83 16.77 4.43
C LEU A 216 3.60 15.75 5.24
N PHE A 217 4.81 16.12 5.66
CA PHE A 217 5.71 15.27 6.41
C PHE A 217 5.94 15.84 7.80
N TYR A 218 6.01 14.95 8.79
CA TYR A 218 6.46 15.26 10.14
C TYR A 218 7.82 14.63 10.37
N CYS A 219 8.75 15.39 10.91
CA CYS A 219 10.08 14.92 11.25
C CYS A 219 10.38 15.22 12.71
N ASN A 220 10.70 14.19 13.49
CA ASN A 220 11.11 14.35 14.88
C ASN A 220 12.60 14.71 14.91
N ARG A 221 12.93 15.96 15.24
CA ARG A 221 14.32 16.42 15.45
C ARG A 221 14.71 16.48 16.93
N THR A 222 13.87 15.95 17.80
CA THR A 222 14.16 15.78 19.22
C THR A 222 14.86 14.45 19.48
N ASP A 223 15.43 14.30 20.68
CA ASP A 223 16.03 13.08 21.20
C ASP A 223 15.02 12.19 21.94
N THR A 224 13.74 12.58 21.95
CA THR A 224 12.64 11.92 22.64
C THR A 224 11.54 11.50 21.65
N PRO A 225 10.83 10.39 21.88
CA PRO A 225 9.66 10.06 21.08
C PRO A 225 8.56 11.13 21.15
N LEU A 226 7.87 11.33 20.03
CA LEU A 226 6.74 12.25 19.92
C LEU A 226 5.45 11.50 19.63
N TRP A 227 4.34 11.94 20.22
CA TRP A 227 3.00 11.64 19.74
C TRP A 227 2.43 12.87 19.05
N THR A 228 2.02 12.71 17.79
CA THR A 228 1.64 13.83 16.92
C THR A 228 0.23 13.69 16.39
N ALA A 229 -0.40 14.83 16.14
CA ALA A 229 -1.72 14.96 15.53
C ALA A 229 -1.71 16.12 14.53
N ILE A 230 -2.72 16.14 13.66
CA ILE A 230 -2.92 17.19 12.66
C ILE A 230 -4.40 17.57 12.59
N ALA A 231 -4.70 18.81 12.26
CA ALA A 231 -6.01 19.21 11.78
C ALA A 231 -5.91 19.78 10.36
N GLU A 232 -6.65 19.16 9.44
CA GLU A 232 -6.75 19.51 8.03
C GLU A 232 -8.02 20.32 7.77
N PRO A 233 -7.95 21.44 7.02
CA PRO A 233 -9.14 22.15 6.58
C PRO A 233 -9.99 21.31 5.60
N GLU A 234 -11.29 21.19 5.86
CA GLU A 234 -12.29 20.57 4.96
C GLU A 234 -13.18 21.61 4.26
N GLY A 235 -12.92 22.90 4.50
CA GLY A 235 -13.65 24.04 3.97
C GLY A 235 -13.12 25.33 4.59
N GLU A 236 -13.89 26.43 4.53
CA GLU A 236 -13.46 27.70 5.13
C GLU A 236 -13.38 27.62 6.67
N GLU A 237 -14.38 26.99 7.30
CA GLU A 237 -14.49 26.92 8.76
C GLU A 237 -14.48 25.49 9.32
N ALA A 238 -14.60 24.48 8.47
CA ALA A 238 -14.63 23.06 8.86
C ALA A 238 -13.23 22.44 8.84
N TYR A 239 -12.95 21.59 9.82
CA TYR A 239 -11.67 20.91 9.96
C TYR A 239 -11.88 19.46 10.39
N LYS A 240 -10.95 18.62 9.98
CA LYS A 240 -10.83 17.24 10.44
C LYS A 240 -9.53 17.08 11.22
N SER A 241 -9.62 16.65 12.48
CA SER A 241 -8.44 16.33 13.29
C SER A 241 -8.19 14.82 13.30
N GLU A 242 -6.92 14.44 13.17
CA GLU A 242 -6.48 13.05 13.14
C GLU A 242 -5.23 12.87 14.01
N GLY A 243 -5.07 11.67 14.56
CA GLY A 243 -3.96 11.27 15.43
C GLY A 243 -4.14 9.83 15.91
N TRP A 244 -3.25 9.23 16.69
CA TRP A 244 -1.90 9.67 16.98
C TRP A 244 -0.91 8.97 16.05
N TRP A 245 0.10 9.70 15.58
CA TRP A 245 1.31 9.11 15.01
C TRP A 245 2.45 9.21 16.00
N LYS A 246 3.05 8.07 16.34
CA LYS A 246 4.27 8.01 17.13
C LYS A 246 5.48 8.20 16.21
N LEU A 247 6.37 9.12 16.56
CA LEU A 247 7.62 9.35 15.85
C LEU A 247 8.79 9.13 16.80
N GLU A 248 9.62 8.13 16.50
CA GLU A 248 10.89 7.92 17.19
C GLU A 248 11.90 9.06 16.88
N PRO A 249 12.92 9.28 17.72
CA PRO A 249 13.96 10.27 17.48
C PRO A 249 14.58 10.15 16.07
N GLY A 250 14.63 11.25 15.32
CA GLY A 250 15.17 11.28 13.96
C GLY A 250 14.23 10.72 12.88
N ALA A 251 13.09 10.14 13.23
CA ALA A 251 12.15 9.59 12.27
C ALA A 251 11.40 10.69 11.51
N CYS A 252 11.14 10.44 10.23
CA CYS A 252 10.25 11.24 9.39
C CYS A 252 9.13 10.36 8.85
N VAL A 253 7.89 10.84 8.94
CA VAL A 253 6.71 10.12 8.45
C VAL A 253 5.88 11.04 7.56
N LYS A 254 5.26 10.47 6.52
CA LYS A 254 4.27 11.17 5.70
C LYS A 254 2.92 11.11 6.41
N ILE A 255 2.37 12.27 6.75
CA ILE A 255 1.09 12.43 7.45
C ILE A 255 -0.05 12.56 6.44
N ILE A 256 0.10 13.48 5.49
CA ILE A 256 -0.87 13.67 4.41
C ILE A 256 -0.24 13.19 3.11
N LYS A 257 -0.98 12.35 2.38
CA LYS A 257 -0.58 11.80 1.09
C LYS A 257 -1.06 12.70 -0.06
N GLY A 258 -0.30 12.77 -1.14
CA GLY A 258 -0.69 13.53 -2.32
C GLY A 258 -0.45 15.04 -2.19
N GLN A 259 -0.84 15.78 -3.22
CA GLN A 259 -0.66 17.22 -3.27
C GLN A 259 -1.52 17.91 -2.21
N LEU A 260 -0.90 18.81 -1.44
CA LEU A 260 -1.59 19.60 -0.43
C LEU A 260 -2.55 20.60 -1.08
N SER A 261 -3.76 20.67 -0.54
CA SER A 261 -4.90 21.45 -1.07
C SER A 261 -5.14 22.76 -0.31
N SER A 262 -4.58 22.88 0.90
CA SER A 262 -4.78 24.01 1.80
C SER A 262 -3.49 24.81 1.97
N ASP A 263 -3.61 26.11 2.23
CA ASP A 263 -2.46 26.99 2.45
C ASP A 263 -1.88 26.90 3.87
N HIS A 264 -2.56 26.18 4.76
CA HIS A 264 -2.15 25.94 6.12
C HIS A 264 -2.75 24.67 6.68
N TYR A 265 -2.12 24.19 7.75
CA TYR A 265 -2.57 23.08 8.58
C TYR A 265 -2.38 23.45 10.04
N TYR A 266 -3.01 22.71 10.95
CA TYR A 266 -2.73 22.87 12.38
C TYR A 266 -2.05 21.60 12.90
N VAL A 267 -0.95 21.77 13.61
CA VAL A 267 -0.11 20.69 14.08
C VAL A 267 -0.13 20.62 15.61
N TYR A 268 -0.13 19.41 16.14
CA TYR A 268 -0.04 19.18 17.58
C TYR A 268 0.94 18.06 17.86
N ALA A 269 1.70 18.20 18.94
CA ALA A 269 2.61 17.18 19.40
C ALA A 269 2.80 17.24 20.90
N VAL A 270 3.05 16.08 21.48
CA VAL A 270 3.54 15.93 22.85
C VAL A 270 4.82 15.11 22.86
N VAL A 271 5.80 15.58 23.61
CA VAL A 271 7.01 14.84 23.98
C VAL A 271 6.71 14.03 25.22
N GLU A 272 7.09 12.75 25.20
CA GLU A 272 7.10 11.89 26.38
C GLU A 272 8.47 11.98 27.08
N ASP A 273 8.53 12.68 28.21
CA ASP A 273 9.75 12.92 29.00
C ASP A 273 9.63 12.25 30.38
N GLY A 274 9.82 10.92 30.39
CA GLY A 274 9.67 10.10 31.59
C GLY A 274 8.23 10.02 32.08
N ARG A 275 7.89 10.76 33.14
CA ARG A 275 6.51 10.86 33.68
C ARG A 275 5.81 12.18 33.33
N ASN A 276 6.50 13.07 32.65
CA ASN A 276 5.96 14.37 32.28
C ASN A 276 5.73 14.42 30.78
N GLU A 277 4.65 15.09 30.38
CA GLU A 277 4.37 15.40 28.98
C GLU A 277 4.64 16.88 28.74
N ARG A 278 5.39 17.17 27.68
CA ARG A 278 5.61 18.55 27.22
C ARG A 278 4.93 18.75 25.89
N ARG A 279 4.02 19.72 25.82
CA ARG A 279 3.24 20.03 24.63
C ARG A 279 4.00 20.97 23.71
N LEU A 280 3.73 20.89 22.42
CA LEU A 280 4.19 21.86 21.44
C LEU A 280 3.68 23.26 21.82
N ALA A 281 4.57 24.24 21.91
CA ALA A 281 4.24 25.63 22.23
C ALA A 281 3.67 26.35 21.00
N GLY A 282 2.99 27.47 21.25
CA GLY A 282 2.43 28.33 20.20
C GLY A 282 1.13 27.81 19.57
N GLY A 283 0.40 26.97 20.30
CA GLY A 283 -0.97 26.60 19.91
C GLY A 283 -1.90 27.82 19.96
N ASP A 284 -2.72 27.99 18.93
CA ASP A 284 -3.61 29.14 18.74
C ASP A 284 -5.06 28.76 18.40
N LYS A 285 -5.33 27.50 18.02
CA LYS A 285 -6.69 27.04 17.70
C LYS A 285 -7.03 25.69 18.34
N PRO A 286 -8.18 25.56 19.02
CA PRO A 286 -8.60 24.30 19.63
C PRO A 286 -9.14 23.29 18.60
N PHE A 287 -8.84 22.00 18.81
CA PHE A 287 -9.38 20.86 18.08
C PHE A 287 -9.63 19.67 19.00
N CYS A 288 -10.52 18.78 18.59
CA CYS A 288 -10.81 17.56 19.32
C CYS A 288 -9.70 16.51 19.16
N ILE A 289 -9.36 15.84 20.25
CA ILE A 289 -8.44 14.71 20.31
C ILE A 289 -9.06 13.57 21.12
N ASN A 290 -8.51 12.35 20.97
CA ASN A 290 -8.88 11.20 21.78
C ASN A 290 -7.63 10.58 22.40
N ALA A 291 -7.76 9.82 23.49
CA ALA A 291 -6.66 9.09 24.12
C ALA A 291 -6.06 7.99 23.22
N VAL A 292 -6.86 7.43 22.30
CA VAL A 292 -6.40 6.43 21.31
C VAL A 292 -6.37 7.04 19.91
N LYS A 293 -5.91 6.27 18.91
CA LYS A 293 -5.95 6.70 17.51
C LYS A 293 -7.37 7.14 17.11
N PHE A 294 -7.48 8.31 16.49
CA PHE A 294 -8.72 9.01 16.18
C PHE A 294 -8.70 9.70 14.80
N SER A 295 -9.89 9.94 14.29
CA SER A 295 -10.16 10.79 13.13
C SER A 295 -11.54 11.41 13.34
N VAL A 296 -11.59 12.71 13.58
CA VAL A 296 -12.78 13.42 14.07
C VAL A 296 -13.05 14.64 13.19
N ASP A 297 -14.30 14.81 12.76
CA ASP A 297 -14.73 16.01 12.04
C ASP A 297 -15.29 17.08 13.00
N SER A 298 -15.29 18.34 12.55
CA SER A 298 -15.71 19.48 13.37
C SER A 298 -17.23 19.74 13.38
N LYS A 299 -18.09 18.76 13.08
CA LYS A 299 -19.55 18.98 13.01
C LYS A 299 -20.21 19.10 14.39
N LEU A 300 -19.64 18.46 15.40
CA LEU A 300 -20.09 18.49 16.79
C LEU A 300 -18.96 19.02 17.68
N THR A 301 -19.31 19.56 18.85
CA THR A 301 -18.30 19.98 19.82
C THR A 301 -17.55 18.76 20.37
N CYS A 302 -16.33 18.94 20.89
CA CYS A 302 -15.59 17.84 21.50
C CYS A 302 -16.35 17.26 22.71
N ALA A 303 -17.00 18.13 23.49
CA ALA A 303 -17.81 17.73 24.64
C ALA A 303 -19.01 16.86 24.24
N ASP A 304 -19.73 17.19 23.15
CA ASP A 304 -20.86 16.39 22.66
C ASP A 304 -20.43 15.01 22.14
N GLN A 305 -19.13 14.84 21.87
CA GLN A 305 -18.53 13.60 21.38
C GLN A 305 -17.76 12.85 22.48
N ASP A 306 -17.79 13.33 23.73
CA ASP A 306 -16.96 12.82 24.84
C ASP A 306 -15.46 12.79 24.51
N LEU A 307 -14.98 13.81 23.80
CA LEU A 307 -13.59 14.00 23.37
C LEU A 307 -12.92 15.13 24.15
N GLU A 308 -11.59 15.09 24.20
CA GLU A 308 -10.78 16.13 24.80
C GLU A 308 -10.45 17.24 23.80
N GLU A 309 -10.22 18.46 24.29
CA GLU A 309 -9.79 19.59 23.47
C GLU A 309 -8.30 19.85 23.66
N ALA A 310 -7.57 20.02 22.56
CA ALA A 310 -6.19 20.46 22.56
C ALA A 310 -5.97 21.64 21.61
N THR A 311 -5.08 22.55 21.98
CA THR A 311 -4.76 23.74 21.17
C THR A 311 -3.61 23.43 20.23
N PHE A 312 -3.88 23.40 18.93
CA PHE A 312 -2.92 23.09 17.88
C PHE A 312 -2.26 24.39 17.41
N ARG A 313 -1.02 24.28 16.90
CA ARG A 313 -0.25 25.37 16.35
C ARG A 313 -0.48 25.47 14.85
N ARG A 314 -0.79 26.66 14.34
CA ARG A 314 -0.83 26.93 12.91
C ARG A 314 0.51 26.68 12.21
N PHE A 315 0.47 26.02 11.06
CA PHE A 315 1.58 25.79 10.14
C PHE A 315 1.19 26.27 8.73
N ASP A 316 1.69 27.45 8.35
CA ASP A 316 1.48 28.03 7.04
C ASP A 316 2.44 27.42 5.99
N ILE A 317 1.88 26.99 4.87
CA ILE A 317 2.63 26.40 3.75
C ILE A 317 2.43 27.16 2.43
N GLY A 318 1.48 28.11 2.39
CA GLY A 318 1.13 28.85 1.17
C GLY A 318 0.66 27.91 0.06
N SER A 319 1.11 28.12 -1.17
CA SER A 319 0.72 27.26 -2.30
C SER A 319 1.62 26.03 -2.52
N ALA A 320 2.36 25.60 -1.49
CA ALA A 320 3.30 24.50 -1.64
C ALA A 320 2.57 23.15 -1.81
N ALA A 321 2.95 22.37 -2.83
CA ALA A 321 2.37 21.03 -3.06
C ALA A 321 2.85 19.97 -2.05
N SER A 322 3.89 20.29 -1.27
CA SER A 322 4.45 19.48 -0.20
C SER A 322 5.09 20.37 0.86
N ALA A 323 5.05 19.92 2.10
CA ALA A 323 5.64 20.64 3.23
C ALA A 323 6.18 19.67 4.28
N THR A 324 7.15 20.11 5.07
CA THR A 324 7.68 19.35 6.20
C THR A 324 7.61 20.21 7.46
N PHE A 325 7.05 19.66 8.53
CA PHE A 325 7.13 20.24 9.87
C PHE A 325 8.19 19.49 10.67
N ASP A 326 9.30 20.17 10.94
CA ASP A 326 10.38 19.66 11.79
C ASP A 326 10.08 20.01 13.25
N PHE A 327 9.82 19.02 14.09
CA PHE A 327 9.65 19.21 15.53
C PHE A 327 11.02 19.37 16.18
N MET A 328 11.40 20.61 16.52
CA MET A 328 12.67 20.93 17.17
C MET A 328 12.51 20.94 18.71
N PRO A 329 13.57 20.58 19.47
CA PRO A 329 13.50 20.51 20.93
C PRO A 329 13.01 21.79 21.62
N ASP A 330 13.35 22.96 21.06
CA ASP A 330 13.04 24.28 21.59
C ASP A 330 11.58 24.72 21.34
N MET A 331 10.82 23.96 20.55
CA MET A 331 9.41 24.26 20.29
C MET A 331 8.48 23.76 21.39
N PHE A 332 8.96 22.93 22.32
CA PHE A 332 8.12 22.37 23.38
C PHE A 332 8.15 23.24 24.63
N VAL A 333 7.00 23.36 25.28
CA VAL A 333 6.88 24.14 26.53
C VAL A 333 7.88 23.61 27.55
N ALA A 334 8.66 24.52 28.14
CA ALA A 334 9.66 24.16 29.15
C ALA A 334 8.97 23.48 30.35
N PRO A 335 9.62 22.48 30.98
CA PRO A 335 9.11 21.94 32.22
C PRO A 335 8.98 23.08 33.25
N PRO A 336 7.95 23.05 34.12
CA PRO A 336 7.80 24.07 35.15
C PRO A 336 9.09 24.11 35.99
N THR A 337 9.68 25.30 36.13
CA THR A 337 10.81 25.53 37.04
C THR A 337 10.34 25.22 38.46
N GLN A 338 10.93 24.20 39.09
CA GLN A 338 10.69 23.86 40.50
C GLN A 338 11.23 24.93 41.44
#